data_AF-A0A0C3DUN5-F1
#
_entry.id   AF-A0A0C3DUN5-F1
#
_cell.length_a   1.000
_cell.length_b   1.000
_cell.length_c   1.000
_cell.angle_alpha   90.00
_cell.angle_beta   90.00
_cell.angle_gamma   90.00
#
_symmetry.space_group_name_H-M   'P 1'
#
loop_
_entity.id
_entity.type
_entity.pdbx_description
1 polymer ?
#
loop_
_entity_poly.entity_id
_entity_poly.type
_entity_poly.pdbx_seq_one_letter_code
_entity_poly.pdbx_strand_id
1 'polypeptide(L)'
;MENTAPPTRYTFCNNVPSVANAARVLAQSPVLIIDCEGRNIGGIDGVLSLMCIGTERAEHVFVFDVLALRAYGPRLRPLLNVLLNPEVKKVLWDCRNDFLEIISEYGVALQSIVDLQLAEIQARMTVRKEKEFNRISRLAAGGKRLPLRLIKQNPELFCGVHGLKGMDASIREAKLPTTGKDPQVVAMHKDNGSTIWLERPLSPQLLAYAAHDIELIAVLYEHFKAICWITPTNEPTLMAQSLRYAHSLSHQGRMAEDDVFGSSAVLPLDVLTEPHGLKFPCHGCHRMQSLYCFSVRKQNKKPQSRTNICRVCQIKLLIKEKKYPITWLGVSASGSLVSPHG
;
A
#
# COMPACT_ATOMS: atom_id res chain seq x y z
N MET A 1 28.10 -19.89 17.42
CA MET A 1 27.75 -20.43 16.09
C MET A 1 26.70 -19.53 15.51
N GLU A 2 27.12 -18.67 14.60
CA GLU A 2 26.28 -17.66 13.94
C GLU A 2 25.30 -18.40 13.02
N ASN A 3 24.02 -18.37 13.38
CA ASN A 3 22.97 -19.03 12.62
C ASN A 3 22.60 -18.15 11.42
N THR A 4 23.52 -18.03 10.45
CA THR A 4 23.25 -17.29 9.21
C THR A 4 22.37 -18.17 8.35
N ALA A 5 21.10 -17.75 8.16
CA ALA A 5 20.24 -18.32 7.14
C ALA A 5 21.00 -18.38 5.80
N PRO A 6 20.79 -19.41 4.97
CA PRO A 6 21.43 -19.47 3.66
C PRO A 6 21.10 -18.19 2.88
N PRO A 7 22.04 -17.64 2.11
CA PRO A 7 21.81 -16.40 1.37
C PRO A 7 20.61 -16.57 0.43
N THR A 8 19.66 -15.64 0.49
CA THR A 8 18.49 -15.58 -0.39
C THR A 8 18.93 -15.72 -1.84
N ARG A 9 18.39 -16.73 -2.55
CA ARG A 9 18.80 -17.05 -3.92
C ARG A 9 17.97 -16.26 -4.91
N TYR A 10 18.59 -15.29 -5.58
CA TYR A 10 17.95 -14.49 -6.62
C TYR A 10 18.74 -14.47 -7.93
N THR A 11 18.07 -14.10 -9.02
CA THR A 11 18.69 -13.80 -10.31
C THR A 11 18.66 -12.29 -10.55
N PHE A 12 19.84 -11.67 -10.62
CA PHE A 12 19.95 -10.25 -10.93
C PHE A 12 19.74 -10.00 -12.43
N CYS A 13 18.84 -9.07 -12.75
CA CYS A 13 18.38 -8.80 -14.11
C CYS A 13 18.73 -7.36 -14.51
N ASN A 14 19.87 -7.17 -15.20
CA ASN A 14 20.36 -5.86 -15.66
C ASN A 14 20.61 -5.81 -17.19
N ASN A 15 20.19 -6.84 -17.92
CA ASN A 15 20.38 -6.96 -19.36
C ASN A 15 19.23 -7.76 -20.02
N VAL A 16 19.12 -7.65 -21.35
CA VAL A 16 18.03 -8.28 -22.11
C VAL A 16 17.95 -9.81 -21.93
N PRO A 17 19.06 -10.59 -22.01
CA PRO A 17 18.99 -12.04 -21.77
C PRO A 17 18.44 -12.42 -20.40
N SER A 18 18.88 -11.75 -19.33
CA SER A 18 18.39 -12.01 -17.96
C SER A 18 16.89 -11.71 -17.82
N VAL A 19 16.43 -10.60 -18.40
CA VAL A 19 15.00 -10.22 -18.43
C VAL A 19 14.17 -11.21 -19.23
N ALA A 20 14.66 -11.66 -20.39
CA ALA A 20 13.95 -12.64 -21.22
C ALA A 20 13.81 -13.99 -20.50
N ASN A 21 14.86 -14.45 -19.81
CA ASN A 21 14.77 -15.64 -18.97
C ASN A 21 13.76 -15.46 -17.82
N ALA A 22 13.82 -14.33 -17.12
CA ALA A 22 12.88 -14.03 -16.05
C ALA A 22 11.43 -14.02 -16.54
N ALA A 23 11.15 -13.32 -17.65
CA ALA A 23 9.81 -13.26 -18.24
C ALA A 23 9.27 -14.65 -18.59
N ARG A 24 10.11 -15.55 -19.14
CA ARG A 24 9.73 -16.94 -19.46
C ARG A 24 9.32 -17.72 -18.20
N VAL A 25 10.08 -17.58 -17.11
CA VAL A 25 9.79 -18.27 -15.85
C VAL A 25 8.53 -17.68 -15.20
N LEU A 26 8.44 -16.36 -15.11
CA LEU A 26 7.31 -15.65 -14.50
C LEU A 26 6.00 -15.88 -15.26
N ALA A 27 6.03 -15.99 -16.59
CA ALA A 27 4.84 -16.28 -17.40
C ALA A 27 4.21 -17.66 -17.12
N GLN A 28 4.95 -18.59 -16.50
CA GLN A 28 4.45 -19.91 -16.13
C GLN A 28 3.82 -19.93 -14.73
N SER A 29 3.93 -18.84 -13.97
CA SER A 29 3.38 -18.75 -12.63
C SER A 29 2.04 -18.00 -12.64
N PRO A 30 0.96 -18.59 -12.08
CA PRO A 30 -0.34 -17.92 -12.01
C PRO A 30 -0.36 -16.79 -10.97
N VAL A 31 0.62 -16.76 -10.07
CA VAL A 31 0.73 -15.75 -9.01
C VAL A 31 2.17 -15.25 -8.95
N LEU A 32 2.30 -13.92 -8.98
CA LEU A 32 3.57 -13.23 -8.81
C LEU A 32 3.57 -12.48 -7.50
N ILE A 33 4.69 -12.55 -6.79
CA ILE A 33 4.98 -11.72 -5.64
C ILE A 33 5.78 -10.50 -6.12
N ILE A 34 5.37 -9.28 -5.78
CA ILE A 34 6.03 -8.06 -6.26
C ILE A 34 6.31 -7.13 -5.08
N ASP A 35 7.50 -6.54 -5.10
CA ASP A 35 7.94 -5.48 -4.20
C ASP A 35 8.94 -4.57 -4.93
N CYS A 36 8.97 -3.28 -4.61
CA CYS A 36 9.85 -2.31 -5.27
C CYS A 36 10.75 -1.57 -4.28
N GLU A 37 11.96 -1.26 -4.74
CA GLU A 37 12.92 -0.48 -3.97
C GLU A 37 13.39 0.74 -4.74
N GLY A 38 13.69 1.82 -4.03
CA GLY A 38 14.01 3.08 -4.68
C GLY A 38 14.12 4.26 -3.74
N ARG A 39 14.47 5.40 -4.34
CA ARG A 39 14.54 6.67 -3.61
C ARG A 39 13.14 7.26 -3.53
N ASN A 40 12.67 7.57 -2.32
CA ASN A 40 11.43 8.31 -2.06
C ASN A 40 10.22 7.78 -2.87
N ILE A 41 10.08 6.46 -2.96
CA ILE A 41 8.98 5.80 -3.70
C ILE A 41 7.63 6.39 -3.26
N GLY A 42 6.81 6.77 -4.25
CA GLY A 42 5.51 7.42 -4.09
C GLY A 42 5.56 8.94 -3.89
N GLY A 43 6.75 9.51 -3.67
CA GLY A 43 6.97 10.95 -3.51
C GLY A 43 7.19 11.68 -4.85
N ILE A 44 7.24 13.03 -4.80
CA ILE A 44 7.47 13.89 -5.98
C ILE A 44 8.78 13.51 -6.70
N ASP A 45 9.85 13.31 -5.93
CA ASP A 45 11.18 12.96 -6.45
C ASP A 45 11.44 11.44 -6.44
N GLY A 46 10.36 10.66 -6.45
CA GLY A 46 10.39 9.20 -6.41
C GLY A 46 11.10 8.62 -7.62
N VAL A 47 12.01 7.68 -7.38
CA VAL A 47 12.75 6.97 -8.42
C VAL A 47 12.71 5.48 -8.12
N LEU A 48 12.06 4.72 -9.01
CA LEU A 48 12.11 3.27 -9.00
C LEU A 48 13.52 2.78 -9.37
N SER A 49 14.17 2.08 -8.44
CA SER A 49 15.53 1.58 -8.64
C SER A 49 15.56 0.08 -8.90
N LEU A 50 14.80 -0.68 -8.11
CA LEU A 50 14.61 -2.11 -8.29
C LEU A 50 13.12 -2.42 -8.36
N MET A 51 12.79 -3.40 -9.20
CA MET A 51 11.52 -4.12 -9.13
C MET A 51 11.87 -5.58 -8.85
N CYS A 52 11.36 -6.14 -7.78
CA CYS A 52 11.63 -7.52 -7.36
C CYS A 52 10.38 -8.34 -7.66
N ILE A 53 10.55 -9.49 -8.32
CA ILE A 53 9.43 -10.36 -8.68
C ILE A 53 9.77 -11.80 -8.36
N GLY A 54 8.92 -12.44 -7.56
CA GLY A 54 8.98 -13.88 -7.26
C GLY A 54 7.82 -14.65 -7.88
N THR A 55 8.00 -15.96 -8.06
CA THR A 55 6.87 -16.89 -8.20
C THR A 55 6.12 -17.01 -6.88
N GLU A 56 4.92 -17.61 -6.89
CA GLU A 56 4.01 -17.71 -5.73
C GLU A 56 4.69 -18.06 -4.39
N ARG A 57 5.62 -19.03 -4.40
CA ARG A 57 6.35 -19.50 -3.21
C ARG A 57 7.80 -19.00 -3.14
N ALA A 58 8.14 -17.98 -3.92
CA ALA A 58 9.50 -17.46 -4.09
C ALA A 58 10.54 -18.52 -4.50
N GLU A 59 10.14 -19.57 -5.22
CA GLU A 59 11.06 -20.61 -5.73
C GLU A 59 12.06 -20.03 -6.74
N HIS A 60 11.61 -19.00 -7.47
CA HIS A 60 12.44 -18.15 -8.31
C HIS A 60 12.18 -16.70 -7.95
N VAL A 61 13.24 -15.98 -7.55
CA VAL A 61 13.22 -14.54 -7.28
C VAL A 61 14.11 -13.83 -8.30
N PHE A 62 13.59 -12.80 -8.92
CA PHE A 62 14.28 -11.95 -9.89
C PHE A 62 14.35 -10.53 -9.37
N VAL A 63 15.55 -9.95 -9.34
CA VAL A 63 15.79 -8.56 -8.94
C VAL A 63 16.15 -7.77 -10.19
N PHE A 64 15.23 -6.94 -10.68
CA PHE A 64 15.40 -6.16 -11.90
C PHE A 64 16.03 -4.80 -11.58
N ASP A 65 17.21 -4.51 -12.15
CA ASP A 65 17.86 -3.19 -12.05
C ASP A 65 17.18 -2.21 -13.00
N VAL A 66 16.13 -1.54 -12.52
CA VAL A 66 15.29 -0.65 -13.32
C VAL A 66 16.12 0.45 -13.99
N LEU A 67 17.10 1.00 -13.28
CA LEU A 67 17.96 2.07 -13.81
C LEU A 67 18.78 1.59 -15.00
N ALA A 68 19.40 0.41 -14.91
CA ALA A 68 20.15 -0.18 -16.02
C ALA A 68 19.23 -0.60 -17.18
N LEU A 69 17.99 -0.99 -16.88
CA LEU A 69 17.07 -1.53 -17.87
C LEU A 69 16.37 -0.46 -18.74
N ARG A 70 16.33 0.81 -18.31
CA ARG A 70 15.71 1.93 -19.05
C ARG A 70 16.13 2.00 -20.52
N ALA A 71 17.41 1.75 -20.81
CA ALA A 71 17.96 1.80 -22.17
C ALA A 71 17.43 0.70 -23.10
N TYR A 72 16.77 -0.33 -22.57
CA TYR A 72 16.28 -1.45 -23.37
C TYR A 72 14.86 -1.24 -23.93
N GLY A 73 14.10 -0.31 -23.38
CA GLY A 73 12.81 0.16 -23.91
C GLY A 73 11.89 -0.98 -24.35
N PRO A 74 11.49 -1.07 -25.64
CA PRO A 74 10.61 -2.12 -26.17
C PRO A 74 11.08 -3.56 -25.91
N ARG A 75 12.36 -3.79 -25.67
CA ARG A 75 12.90 -5.13 -25.39
C ARG A 75 12.46 -5.69 -24.04
N LEU A 76 11.90 -4.85 -23.15
CA LEU A 76 11.30 -5.29 -21.89
C LEU A 76 9.86 -5.80 -22.06
N ARG A 77 9.26 -5.67 -23.25
CA ARG A 77 7.86 -6.02 -23.53
C ARG A 77 7.44 -7.42 -23.06
N PRO A 78 8.25 -8.49 -23.18
CA PRO A 78 7.86 -9.80 -22.66
C PRO A 78 7.53 -9.78 -21.15
N LEU A 79 8.35 -9.10 -20.34
CA LEU A 79 8.12 -8.95 -18.91
C LEU A 79 6.87 -8.09 -18.64
N LEU A 80 6.75 -6.96 -19.34
CA LEU A 80 5.62 -6.04 -19.17
C LEU A 80 4.28 -6.70 -19.55
N ASN A 81 4.27 -7.59 -20.53
CA ASN A 81 3.08 -8.36 -20.91
C ASN A 81 2.64 -9.31 -19.80
N VAL A 82 3.58 -9.93 -19.06
CA VAL A 82 3.26 -10.76 -17.90
C VAL A 82 2.60 -9.89 -16.81
N LEU A 83 3.15 -8.71 -16.54
CA LEU A 83 2.59 -7.77 -15.56
C LEU A 83 1.21 -7.22 -15.95
N LEU A 84 0.95 -7.03 -17.25
CA LEU A 84 -0.34 -6.56 -17.76
C LEU A 84 -1.41 -7.66 -17.80
N ASN A 85 -1.02 -8.94 -17.77
CA ASN A 85 -1.95 -10.06 -17.91
C ASN A 85 -2.92 -10.14 -16.71
N PRO A 86 -4.24 -9.96 -16.89
CA PRO A 86 -5.20 -10.05 -15.80
C PRO A 86 -5.36 -11.47 -15.24
N GLU A 87 -4.99 -12.51 -16.00
CA GLU A 87 -5.01 -13.90 -15.55
C GLU A 87 -3.86 -14.24 -14.58
N VAL A 88 -2.84 -13.38 -14.53
CA VAL A 88 -1.72 -13.51 -13.57
C VAL A 88 -2.02 -12.60 -12.38
N LYS A 89 -2.10 -13.18 -11.19
CA LYS A 89 -2.32 -12.46 -9.93
C LYS A 89 -1.03 -11.79 -9.46
N LYS A 90 -1.14 -10.59 -8.90
CA LYS A 90 0.01 -9.85 -8.33
C LYS A 90 -0.23 -9.67 -6.85
N VAL A 91 0.55 -10.37 -6.03
CA VAL A 91 0.50 -10.27 -4.57
C VAL A 91 1.55 -9.27 -4.12
N LEU A 92 1.12 -8.28 -3.35
CA LEU A 92 1.98 -7.21 -2.81
C LEU A 92 1.65 -6.98 -1.34
N TRP A 93 2.57 -6.32 -0.62
CA TRP A 93 2.30 -5.74 0.67
C TRP A 93 2.24 -4.21 0.56
N ASP A 94 1.07 -3.60 0.77
CA ASP A 94 0.89 -2.14 0.65
C ASP A 94 1.23 -1.59 -0.75
N CYS A 95 0.52 -2.08 -1.76
CA CYS A 95 0.78 -1.88 -3.19
C CYS A 95 0.74 -0.44 -3.71
N ARG A 96 0.34 0.55 -2.90
CA ARG A 96 0.06 1.94 -3.36
C ARG A 96 1.27 2.57 -4.06
N ASN A 97 2.42 2.38 -3.43
CA ASN A 97 3.67 3.00 -3.79
C ASN A 97 4.28 2.28 -5.00
N ASP A 98 4.35 0.94 -4.95
CA ASP A 98 4.82 0.09 -6.05
C ASP A 98 4.00 0.32 -7.32
N PHE A 99 2.68 0.34 -7.19
CA PHE A 99 1.76 0.55 -8.32
C PHE A 99 2.00 1.90 -9.00
N LEU A 100 2.16 2.98 -8.22
CA LEU A 100 2.43 4.30 -8.77
C LEU A 100 3.77 4.34 -9.50
N GLU A 101 4.82 3.75 -8.93
CA GLU A 101 6.13 3.71 -9.56
C GLU A 101 6.16 2.85 -10.83
N ILE A 102 5.51 1.68 -10.84
CA ILE A 102 5.44 0.81 -12.01
C ILE A 102 4.69 1.48 -13.16
N ILE A 103 3.59 2.19 -12.87
CA ILE A 103 2.90 3.00 -13.88
C ILE A 103 3.80 4.12 -14.39
N SER A 104 4.46 4.85 -13.48
CA SER A 104 5.29 5.99 -13.82
C SER A 104 6.51 5.61 -14.67
N GLU A 105 7.13 4.47 -14.37
CA GLU A 105 8.35 4.00 -15.04
C GLU A 105 8.04 3.27 -16.36
N TYR A 106 7.01 2.41 -16.36
CA TYR A 106 6.77 1.48 -17.47
C TYR A 106 5.43 1.68 -18.20
N GLY A 107 4.56 2.57 -17.71
CA GLY A 107 3.19 2.71 -18.24
C GLY A 107 2.33 1.48 -17.98
N VAL A 108 2.69 0.64 -17.00
CA VAL A 108 1.99 -0.61 -16.69
C VAL A 108 1.07 -0.41 -15.48
N ALA A 109 -0.23 -0.38 -15.72
CA ALA A 109 -1.23 -0.48 -14.65
C ALA A 109 -1.47 -1.95 -14.31
N LEU A 110 -0.98 -2.39 -13.15
CA LEU A 110 -1.19 -3.75 -12.67
C LEU A 110 -2.68 -4.06 -12.52
N GLN A 111 -3.09 -5.23 -12.99
CA GLN A 111 -4.44 -5.78 -12.78
C GLN A 111 -4.38 -6.98 -11.82
N SER A 112 -5.51 -7.39 -11.27
CA SER A 112 -5.60 -8.59 -10.41
C SER A 112 -4.65 -8.56 -9.21
N ILE A 113 -4.59 -7.40 -8.55
CA ILE A 113 -3.75 -7.15 -7.37
C ILE A 113 -4.39 -7.80 -6.15
N VAL A 114 -3.61 -8.48 -5.32
CA VAL A 114 -3.98 -8.96 -3.98
C VAL A 114 -3.04 -8.34 -2.97
N ASP A 115 -3.55 -7.37 -2.20
CA ASP A 115 -2.78 -6.69 -1.17
C ASP A 115 -2.93 -7.40 0.19
N LEU A 116 -1.81 -7.90 0.73
CA LEU A 116 -1.80 -8.64 1.99
C LEU A 116 -2.11 -7.76 3.20
N GLN A 117 -1.81 -6.46 3.16
CA GLN A 117 -2.18 -5.54 4.24
C GLN A 117 -3.71 -5.38 4.31
N LEU A 118 -4.41 -5.41 3.17
CA LEU A 118 -5.87 -5.43 3.13
C LEU A 118 -6.46 -6.79 3.53
N ALA A 119 -5.82 -7.91 3.15
CA ALA A 119 -6.23 -9.25 3.59
C ALA A 119 -6.23 -9.34 5.13
N GLU A 120 -5.18 -8.79 5.76
CA GLU A 120 -5.08 -8.72 7.22
C GLU A 120 -6.24 -7.91 7.84
N ILE A 121 -6.62 -6.78 7.22
CA ILE A 121 -7.75 -5.94 7.67
C ILE A 121 -9.09 -6.67 7.48
N GLN A 122 -9.32 -7.32 6.34
CA GLN A 122 -10.52 -8.13 6.13
C GLN A 122 -10.64 -9.21 7.21
N ALA A 123 -9.55 -9.93 7.48
CA ALA A 123 -9.53 -10.99 8.47
C ALA A 123 -9.81 -10.50 9.90
N ARG A 124 -9.51 -9.24 10.24
CA ARG A 124 -9.95 -8.65 11.52
C ARG A 124 -11.47 -8.72 11.65
N MET A 125 -12.19 -8.38 10.58
CA MET A 125 -13.64 -8.29 10.57
C MET A 125 -14.31 -9.66 10.40
N THR A 126 -13.85 -10.44 9.43
CA THR A 126 -14.55 -11.66 8.97
C THR A 126 -14.17 -12.90 9.75
N VAL A 127 -12.88 -13.05 10.09
CA VAL A 127 -12.35 -14.24 10.78
C VAL A 127 -12.26 -14.00 12.28
N ARG A 128 -11.59 -12.92 12.68
CA ARG A 128 -11.34 -12.60 14.10
C ARG A 128 -12.51 -11.92 14.79
N LYS A 129 -13.52 -11.46 14.03
CA LYS A 129 -14.72 -10.76 14.54
C LYS A 129 -14.34 -9.64 15.51
N GLU A 130 -13.37 -8.82 15.11
CA GLU A 130 -12.81 -7.73 15.90
C GLU A 130 -13.92 -6.80 16.40
N LYS A 131 -13.92 -6.53 17.71
CA LYS A 131 -14.82 -5.58 18.34
C LYS A 131 -14.31 -4.16 18.18
N GLU A 132 -15.22 -3.19 18.23
CA GLU A 132 -14.92 -1.76 18.09
C GLU A 132 -13.85 -1.27 19.07
N PHE A 133 -13.86 -1.75 20.32
CA PHE A 133 -12.83 -1.43 21.31
C PHE A 133 -11.42 -1.82 20.85
N ASN A 134 -11.26 -2.98 20.20
CA ASN A 134 -9.96 -3.45 19.69
C ASN A 134 -9.49 -2.58 18.52
N ARG A 135 -10.39 -2.22 17.61
CA ARG A 135 -10.11 -1.31 16.48
C ARG A 135 -9.65 0.05 16.97
N ILE A 136 -10.37 0.65 17.94
CA ILE A 136 -10.01 1.94 18.55
C ILE A 136 -8.68 1.85 19.31
N SER A 137 -8.47 0.78 20.08
CA SER A 137 -7.20 0.57 20.80
C SER A 137 -6.03 0.49 19.84
N ARG A 138 -6.23 -0.11 18.66
CA ARG A 138 -5.22 -0.17 17.60
C ARG A 138 -4.95 1.18 16.94
N LEU A 139 -5.94 2.03 16.77
CA LEU A 139 -5.72 3.42 16.30
C LEU A 139 -4.97 4.27 17.34
N ALA A 140 -5.12 3.95 18.63
CA ALA A 140 -4.38 4.58 19.72
C ALA A 140 -2.95 4.00 19.89
N ALA A 141 -2.73 2.76 19.46
CA ALA A 141 -1.46 2.05 19.55
C ALA A 141 -0.63 2.21 18.26
N GLY A 142 0.69 2.40 18.40
CA GLY A 142 1.61 2.52 17.27
C GLY A 142 2.40 3.82 17.25
N GLY A 143 3.24 3.99 16.22
CA GLY A 143 4.29 5.02 16.16
C GLY A 143 3.82 6.47 16.05
N LYS A 144 2.53 6.74 15.81
CA LYS A 144 1.96 8.11 15.79
C LYS A 144 0.65 8.14 16.60
N ARG A 145 0.81 8.42 17.90
CA ARG A 145 -0.17 8.16 18.98
C ARG A 145 -1.33 9.16 18.93
N LEU A 146 -2.53 8.70 18.59
CA LEU A 146 -3.74 9.45 18.91
C LEU A 146 -4.20 9.08 20.33
N PRO A 147 -4.42 10.05 21.23
CA PRO A 147 -4.89 9.74 22.57
C PRO A 147 -6.22 8.98 22.52
N LEU A 148 -6.33 7.88 23.27
CA LEU A 148 -7.57 7.09 23.32
C LEU A 148 -8.79 7.96 23.70
N ARG A 149 -8.58 8.94 24.59
CA ARG A 149 -9.60 9.94 24.97
C ARG A 149 -10.10 10.74 23.77
N LEU A 150 -9.19 11.20 22.89
CA LEU A 150 -9.54 11.96 21.69
C LEU A 150 -10.39 11.13 20.74
N ILE A 151 -10.05 9.86 20.53
CA ILE A 151 -10.82 8.95 19.66
C ILE A 151 -12.22 8.73 20.23
N LYS A 152 -12.32 8.44 21.54
CA LYS A 152 -13.60 8.22 22.22
C LYS A 152 -14.50 9.46 22.23
N GLN A 153 -13.93 10.66 22.27
CA GLN A 153 -14.68 11.92 22.20
C GLN A 153 -15.16 12.27 20.78
N ASN A 154 -14.62 11.63 19.73
CA ASN A 154 -14.93 11.92 18.34
C ASN A 154 -15.33 10.66 17.54
N PRO A 155 -16.33 9.87 17.99
CA PRO A 155 -16.62 8.55 17.41
C PRO A 155 -16.99 8.61 15.92
N GLU A 156 -17.70 9.65 15.47
CA GLU A 156 -18.07 9.80 14.05
C GLU A 156 -16.84 10.02 13.14
N LEU A 157 -15.82 10.75 13.64
CA LEU A 157 -14.59 11.01 12.88
C LEU A 157 -13.83 9.70 12.61
N PHE A 158 -13.80 8.80 13.59
CA PHE A 158 -13.05 7.54 13.54
C PHE A 158 -13.87 6.32 13.09
N CYS A 159 -15.17 6.48 12.87
CA CYS A 159 -16.06 5.39 12.46
C CYS A 159 -15.58 4.74 11.14
N GLY A 160 -15.35 3.42 11.17
CA GLY A 160 -14.90 2.66 9.99
C GLY A 160 -13.44 2.93 9.54
N VAL A 161 -12.67 3.70 10.29
CA VAL A 161 -11.25 3.95 9.98
C VAL A 161 -10.37 2.84 10.55
N HIS A 162 -9.47 2.28 9.74
CA HIS A 162 -8.58 1.21 10.18
C HIS A 162 -7.12 1.69 10.23
N GLY A 163 -6.41 1.34 11.30
CA GLY A 163 -4.96 1.45 11.36
C GLY A 163 -4.30 0.36 10.52
N LEU A 164 -3.33 0.75 9.69
CA LEU A 164 -2.53 -0.14 8.85
C LEU A 164 -1.46 -0.82 9.69
N LYS A 165 -1.19 -2.09 9.39
CA LYS A 165 -0.13 -2.88 10.02
C LYS A 165 1.03 -3.02 9.05
N GLY A 166 2.27 -2.91 9.53
CA GLY A 166 3.47 -3.18 8.74
C GLY A 166 3.76 -4.68 8.61
N MET A 167 4.49 -5.07 7.56
CA MET A 167 4.81 -6.46 7.24
C MET A 167 5.48 -7.20 8.40
N ASP A 168 6.55 -6.63 8.98
CA ASP A 168 7.25 -7.21 10.12
C ASP A 168 6.35 -7.48 11.33
N ALA A 169 5.41 -6.58 11.60
CA ALA A 169 4.47 -6.77 12.70
C ALA A 169 3.52 -7.94 12.42
N SER A 170 3.14 -8.14 11.15
CA SER A 170 2.33 -9.28 10.72
C SER A 170 3.11 -10.59 10.82
N ILE A 171 4.38 -10.61 10.42
CA ILE A 171 5.28 -11.77 10.53
C ILE A 171 5.43 -12.21 11.99
N ARG A 172 5.71 -11.25 12.89
CA ARG A 172 5.84 -11.52 14.32
C ARG A 172 4.54 -12.04 14.94
N GLU A 173 3.39 -11.46 14.57
CA GLU A 173 2.08 -11.92 15.04
C GLU A 173 1.77 -13.35 14.58
N ALA A 174 2.13 -13.67 13.32
CA ALA A 174 1.98 -15.00 12.74
C ALA A 174 3.01 -16.02 13.26
N LYS A 175 4.02 -15.58 14.03
CA LYS A 175 5.12 -16.42 14.54
C LYS A 175 5.82 -17.21 13.43
N LEU A 176 5.99 -16.59 12.27
CA LEU A 176 6.60 -17.26 11.13
C LEU A 176 8.11 -17.45 11.37
N PRO A 177 8.69 -18.60 10.99
CA PRO A 177 10.10 -18.92 11.21
C PRO A 177 10.99 -18.21 10.17
N THR A 178 10.94 -16.88 10.15
CA THR A 178 11.76 -16.03 9.28
C THR A 178 12.43 -14.93 10.11
N THR A 179 13.59 -14.46 9.66
CA THR A 179 14.40 -13.46 10.36
C THR A 179 13.82 -12.04 10.30
N GLY A 180 12.71 -11.81 9.59
CA GLY A 180 12.17 -10.47 9.35
C GLY A 180 13.15 -9.61 8.54
N LYS A 181 12.89 -8.31 8.41
CA LYS A 181 13.78 -7.40 7.67
C LYS A 181 15.18 -7.35 8.28
N ASP A 182 16.21 -7.33 7.43
CA ASP A 182 17.62 -7.24 7.85
C ASP A 182 17.85 -5.96 8.68
N PRO A 183 18.26 -6.08 9.96
CA PRO A 183 18.49 -4.92 10.82
C PRO A 183 19.55 -3.95 10.30
N GLN A 184 20.55 -4.44 9.56
CA GLN A 184 21.62 -3.61 9.02
C GLN A 184 21.10 -2.71 7.90
N VAL A 185 20.32 -3.26 6.96
CA VAL A 185 19.71 -2.46 5.88
C VAL A 185 18.68 -1.48 6.44
N VAL A 186 17.91 -1.90 7.46
CA VAL A 186 17.01 -0.98 8.18
C VAL A 186 17.78 0.16 8.85
N ALA A 187 18.97 -0.09 9.40
CA ALA A 187 19.83 0.96 9.95
C ALA A 187 20.39 1.86 8.84
N MET A 188 20.90 1.29 7.75
CA MET A 188 21.40 2.04 6.60
C MET A 188 20.34 3.01 6.03
N HIS A 189 19.09 2.54 5.90
CA HIS A 189 18.00 3.38 5.43
C HIS A 189 17.66 4.53 6.40
N LYS A 190 17.81 4.31 7.71
CA LYS A 190 17.64 5.37 8.71
C LYS A 190 18.75 6.41 8.65
N ASP A 191 19.98 5.98 8.40
CA ASP A 191 21.16 6.84 8.44
C ASP A 191 21.35 7.63 7.13
N ASN A 192 21.15 6.97 5.99
CA ASN A 192 21.44 7.52 4.65
C ASN A 192 20.17 7.84 3.84
N GLY A 193 18.99 7.63 4.43
CA GLY A 193 17.71 7.72 3.75
C GLY A 193 17.57 6.69 2.63
N SER A 194 16.71 7.02 1.67
CA SER A 194 16.39 6.15 0.53
C SER A 194 17.36 6.27 -0.65
N THR A 195 18.37 7.14 -0.56
CA THR A 195 19.29 7.44 -1.68
C THR A 195 20.24 6.29 -2.00
N ILE A 196 20.53 5.43 -1.02
CA ILE A 196 21.37 4.22 -1.14
C ILE A 196 20.91 3.29 -2.27
N TRP A 197 19.62 3.30 -2.59
CA TRP A 197 19.06 2.47 -3.65
C TRP A 197 19.52 2.92 -5.05
N LEU A 198 20.01 4.15 -5.22
CA LEU A 198 20.48 4.67 -6.51
C LEU A 198 21.96 4.39 -6.79
N GLU A 199 22.72 3.94 -5.78
CA GLU A 199 24.15 3.65 -5.94
C GLU A 199 24.39 2.49 -6.91
N ARG A 200 25.47 2.55 -7.69
CA ARG A 200 25.87 1.46 -8.59
C ARG A 200 27.41 1.24 -8.54
N PRO A 201 27.88 -0.02 -8.50
CA PRO A 201 27.10 -1.25 -8.35
C PRO A 201 26.36 -1.27 -6.99
N LEU A 202 25.14 -1.80 -6.98
CA LEU A 202 24.37 -1.90 -5.74
C LEU A 202 25.03 -2.94 -4.82
N SER A 203 25.02 -2.71 -3.51
CA SER A 203 25.66 -3.63 -2.58
C SER A 203 24.96 -5.00 -2.59
N PRO A 204 25.71 -6.11 -2.42
CA PRO A 204 25.12 -7.44 -2.30
C PRO A 204 24.09 -7.53 -1.17
N GLN A 205 24.27 -6.75 -0.09
CA GLN A 205 23.35 -6.67 1.04
C GLN A 205 22.00 -6.08 0.63
N LEU A 206 21.99 -4.98 -0.15
CA LEU A 206 20.75 -4.38 -0.64
C LEU A 206 20.01 -5.29 -1.62
N LEU A 207 20.73 -5.99 -2.49
CA LEU A 207 20.14 -6.97 -3.40
C LEU A 207 19.55 -8.18 -2.65
N ALA A 208 20.25 -8.69 -1.64
CA ALA A 208 19.76 -9.78 -0.80
C ALA A 208 18.53 -9.34 0.01
N TYR A 209 18.52 -8.12 0.54
CA TYR A 209 17.37 -7.54 1.23
C TYR A 209 16.14 -7.47 0.33
N ALA A 210 16.28 -6.88 -0.85
CA ALA A 210 15.18 -6.70 -1.79
C ALA A 210 14.62 -8.05 -2.28
N ALA A 211 15.48 -9.06 -2.41
CA ALA A 211 15.04 -10.43 -2.70
C ALA A 211 14.37 -11.10 -1.48
N HIS A 212 14.84 -10.82 -0.26
CA HIS A 212 14.26 -11.38 0.96
C HIS A 212 12.85 -10.84 1.22
N ASP A 213 12.56 -9.58 0.92
CA ASP A 213 11.20 -9.03 1.03
C ASP A 213 10.19 -9.81 0.16
N ILE A 214 10.60 -10.32 -1.01
CA ILE A 214 9.77 -11.24 -1.82
C ILE A 214 9.49 -12.56 -1.10
N GLU A 215 10.51 -13.15 -0.45
CA GLU A 215 10.32 -14.37 0.35
C GLU A 215 9.36 -14.13 1.53
N LEU A 216 9.48 -12.98 2.20
CA LEU A 216 8.60 -12.60 3.31
C LEU A 216 7.15 -12.46 2.87
N ILE A 217 6.88 -11.79 1.75
CA ILE A 217 5.54 -11.65 1.19
C ILE A 217 5.00 -13.02 0.76
N ALA A 218 5.82 -13.87 0.12
CA ALA A 218 5.42 -15.23 -0.28
C ALA A 218 4.99 -16.08 0.93
N VAL A 219 5.80 -16.10 2.00
CA VAL A 219 5.49 -16.84 3.24
C VAL A 219 4.22 -16.32 3.89
N LEU A 220 4.02 -15.00 3.92
CA LEU A 220 2.77 -14.41 4.43
C LEU A 220 1.56 -14.79 3.59
N TYR A 221 1.70 -14.81 2.25
CA TYR A 221 0.63 -15.21 1.35
C TYR A 221 0.22 -16.68 1.58
N GLU A 222 1.20 -17.59 1.64
CA GLU A 222 0.97 -18.99 1.99
C GLU A 222 0.30 -19.14 3.35
N HIS A 223 0.80 -18.41 4.36
CA HIS A 223 0.22 -18.43 5.69
C HIS A 223 -1.23 -17.95 5.69
N PHE A 224 -1.54 -16.84 5.02
CA PHE A 224 -2.90 -16.28 4.95
C PHE A 224 -3.88 -17.20 4.22
N LYS A 225 -3.43 -17.95 3.21
CA LYS A 225 -4.22 -19.03 2.61
C LYS A 225 -4.46 -20.16 3.61
N ALA A 226 -3.40 -20.63 4.29
CA ALA A 226 -3.48 -21.74 5.24
C ALA A 226 -4.43 -21.49 6.42
N ILE A 227 -4.53 -20.23 6.88
CA ILE A 227 -5.43 -19.85 7.98
C ILE A 227 -6.77 -19.25 7.49
N CYS A 228 -7.10 -19.42 6.21
CA CYS A 228 -8.35 -18.98 5.59
C CYS A 228 -8.62 -17.46 5.69
N TRP A 229 -7.59 -16.64 5.70
CA TRP A 229 -7.72 -15.18 5.53
C TRP A 229 -7.91 -14.81 4.07
N ILE A 230 -7.32 -15.59 3.16
CA ILE A 230 -7.52 -15.52 1.73
C ILE A 230 -8.11 -16.85 1.27
N THR A 231 -9.25 -16.79 0.60
CA THR A 231 -10.03 -17.93 0.13
C THR A 231 -10.57 -17.64 -1.27
N PRO A 232 -10.91 -18.66 -2.07
CA PRO A 232 -11.55 -18.43 -3.37
C PRO A 232 -12.82 -17.56 -3.29
N THR A 233 -13.54 -17.63 -2.16
CA THR A 233 -14.78 -16.87 -1.94
C THR A 233 -14.55 -15.38 -1.70
N ASN A 234 -13.54 -15.01 -0.90
CA ASN A 234 -13.31 -13.59 -0.54
C ASN A 234 -12.27 -12.90 -1.44
N GLU A 235 -11.44 -13.65 -2.17
CA GLU A 235 -10.36 -13.11 -2.98
C GLU A 235 -10.86 -12.12 -4.06
N PRO A 236 -11.97 -12.34 -4.79
CA PRO A 236 -12.46 -11.34 -5.75
C PRO A 236 -12.78 -9.98 -5.11
N THR A 237 -13.34 -10.00 -3.89
CA THR A 237 -13.61 -8.77 -3.13
C THR A 237 -12.30 -8.11 -2.68
N LEU A 238 -11.34 -8.92 -2.21
CA LEU A 238 -10.01 -8.43 -1.85
C LEU A 238 -9.28 -7.81 -3.05
N MET A 239 -9.40 -8.39 -4.24
CA MET A 239 -8.82 -7.85 -5.47
C MET A 239 -9.42 -6.49 -5.84
N ALA A 240 -10.75 -6.37 -5.79
CA ALA A 240 -11.42 -5.10 -6.04
C ALA A 240 -11.02 -4.01 -5.03
N GLN A 241 -10.86 -4.37 -3.75
CA GLN A 241 -10.36 -3.47 -2.72
C GLN A 241 -8.89 -3.07 -2.96
N SER A 242 -8.05 -4.04 -3.33
CA SER A 242 -6.62 -3.82 -3.61
C SER A 242 -6.43 -2.88 -4.80
N LEU A 243 -7.24 -3.02 -5.85
CA LEU A 243 -7.21 -2.11 -6.99
C LEU A 243 -7.62 -0.68 -6.58
N ARG A 244 -8.69 -0.52 -5.79
CA ARG A 244 -9.05 0.81 -5.23
C ARG A 244 -7.95 1.38 -4.34
N TYR A 245 -7.25 0.52 -3.61
CA TYR A 245 -6.15 0.92 -2.74
C TYR A 245 -4.95 1.40 -3.55
N ALA A 246 -4.51 0.63 -4.53
CA ALA A 246 -3.45 0.99 -5.47
C ALA A 246 -3.72 2.37 -6.12
N HIS A 247 -4.93 2.55 -6.67
CA HIS A 247 -5.35 3.81 -7.27
C HIS A 247 -5.52 4.96 -6.28
N SER A 248 -5.64 4.70 -4.97
CA SER A 248 -5.87 5.76 -3.99
C SER A 248 -4.74 6.78 -3.95
N LEU A 249 -3.50 6.35 -4.19
CA LEU A 249 -2.35 7.24 -4.29
C LEU A 249 -2.25 7.84 -5.70
N SER A 250 -2.51 7.07 -6.76
CA SER A 250 -2.49 7.60 -8.14
C SER A 250 -3.44 8.79 -8.34
N HIS A 251 -4.62 8.79 -7.70
CA HIS A 251 -5.54 9.93 -7.75
C HIS A 251 -5.10 11.11 -6.88
N GLN A 252 -4.39 10.84 -5.78
CA GLN A 252 -3.84 11.89 -4.92
C GLN A 252 -2.64 12.57 -5.60
N GLY A 253 -1.91 11.83 -6.44
CA GLY A 253 -0.66 12.27 -7.06
C GLY A 253 0.54 12.02 -6.15
N ARG A 254 1.74 12.21 -6.72
CA ARG A 254 2.99 12.22 -5.95
C ARG A 254 2.97 13.41 -4.99
N MET A 255 3.27 13.16 -3.72
CA MET A 255 3.25 14.19 -2.67
C MET A 255 4.67 14.49 -2.18
N ALA A 256 4.90 15.72 -1.70
CA ALA A 256 6.12 16.04 -0.97
C ALA A 256 6.19 15.24 0.33
N GLU A 257 7.40 14.98 0.83
CA GLU A 257 7.60 14.20 2.05
C GLU A 257 6.97 14.88 3.29
N ASP A 258 7.01 16.21 3.33
CA ASP A 258 6.46 17.04 4.40
C ASP A 258 4.97 17.35 4.23
N ASP A 259 4.34 16.89 3.14
CA ASP A 259 2.93 17.13 2.88
C ASP A 259 2.06 16.54 4.00
N VAL A 260 1.16 17.38 4.55
CA VAL A 260 0.34 17.02 5.71
C VAL A 260 -0.68 15.92 5.40
N PHE A 261 -1.08 15.76 4.13
CA PHE A 261 -1.99 14.73 3.65
C PHE A 261 -1.30 13.56 2.95
N GLY A 262 0.05 13.53 2.90
CA GLY A 262 0.88 12.43 2.41
C GLY A 262 0.74 11.12 3.23
N SER A 263 1.76 10.26 3.16
CA SER A 263 1.67 8.90 3.75
C SER A 263 1.32 8.89 5.25
N SER A 264 0.52 7.90 5.64
CA SER A 264 0.10 7.67 7.03
C SER A 264 -0.37 6.24 7.23
N ALA A 265 -0.22 5.71 8.44
CA ALA A 265 -0.66 4.37 8.83
C ALA A 265 -2.18 4.25 9.08
N VAL A 266 -3.00 4.98 8.31
CA VAL A 266 -4.47 4.88 8.34
C VAL A 266 -5.00 4.57 6.94
N LEU A 267 -5.88 3.58 6.87
CA LEU A 267 -6.49 3.13 5.63
C LEU A 267 -7.38 4.25 5.06
N PRO A 268 -7.23 4.60 3.78
CA PRO A 268 -8.15 5.52 3.14
C PRO A 268 -9.58 4.96 3.11
N LEU A 269 -10.57 5.82 3.37
CA LEU A 269 -11.99 5.45 3.21
C LEU A 269 -12.32 5.21 1.72
N ASP A 270 -13.44 4.49 1.49
CA ASP A 270 -13.90 3.93 0.22
C ASP A 270 -12.97 2.86 -0.41
N VAL A 271 -11.94 2.40 0.32
CA VAL A 271 -11.13 1.26 -0.11
C VAL A 271 -11.87 -0.05 0.16
N LEU A 272 -12.33 -0.29 1.39
CA LEU A 272 -12.97 -1.56 1.78
C LEU A 272 -14.37 -1.72 1.19
N THR A 273 -15.13 -0.64 1.12
CA THR A 273 -16.48 -0.62 0.56
C THR A 273 -16.45 0.17 -0.74
N GLU A 274 -17.12 -0.34 -1.76
CA GLU A 274 -17.26 0.39 -3.01
C GLU A 274 -17.97 1.73 -2.76
N PRO A 275 -17.42 2.87 -3.22
CA PRO A 275 -18.08 4.15 -3.03
C PRO A 275 -19.42 4.21 -3.76
N HIS A 276 -20.49 4.48 -3.01
CA HIS A 276 -21.85 4.65 -3.55
C HIS A 276 -22.22 6.13 -3.70
N GLY A 277 -23.07 6.43 -4.68
CA GLY A 277 -23.61 7.77 -4.91
C GLY A 277 -22.60 8.77 -5.51
N LEU A 278 -22.90 10.06 -5.35
CA LEU A 278 -22.04 11.15 -5.85
C LEU A 278 -20.70 11.17 -5.12
N LYS A 279 -19.63 11.38 -5.89
CA LYS A 279 -18.26 11.54 -5.39
C LYS A 279 -17.87 13.01 -5.37
N PHE A 280 -17.13 13.40 -4.34
CA PHE A 280 -16.68 14.78 -4.12
C PHE A 280 -15.16 14.81 -3.90
N PRO A 281 -14.47 15.83 -4.44
CA PRO A 281 -13.04 15.99 -4.22
C PRO A 281 -12.78 16.41 -2.78
N CYS A 282 -11.89 15.68 -2.10
CA CYS A 282 -11.34 16.14 -0.83
C CYS A 282 -10.35 17.28 -1.08
N HIS A 283 -10.50 18.41 -0.41
CA HIS A 283 -9.57 19.55 -0.55
C HIS A 283 -8.18 19.29 0.05
N GLY A 284 -7.98 18.16 0.74
CA GLY A 284 -6.70 17.76 1.32
C GLY A 284 -5.96 16.75 0.46
N CYS A 285 -6.50 15.54 0.33
CA CYS A 285 -5.86 14.48 -0.47
C CYS A 285 -6.28 14.43 -1.94
N HIS A 286 -7.12 15.36 -2.41
CA HIS A 286 -7.61 15.47 -3.80
C HIS A 286 -8.39 14.26 -4.34
N ARG A 287 -8.52 13.17 -3.59
CA ARG A 287 -9.28 11.98 -4.00
C ARG A 287 -10.77 12.26 -4.08
N MET A 288 -11.39 11.77 -5.16
CA MET A 288 -12.84 11.70 -5.35
C MET A 288 -13.45 10.62 -4.45
N GLN A 289 -14.25 11.02 -3.47
CA GLN A 289 -14.76 10.15 -2.41
C GLN A 289 -16.27 10.31 -2.22
N SER A 290 -16.93 9.25 -1.75
CA SER A 290 -18.32 9.28 -1.34
C SER A 290 -18.55 10.27 -0.19
N LEU A 291 -19.78 10.75 -0.05
CA LEU A 291 -20.16 11.65 1.06
C LEU A 291 -19.90 11.04 2.45
N TYR A 292 -19.91 9.71 2.58
CA TYR A 292 -19.59 9.00 3.82
C TYR A 292 -18.16 9.28 4.30
N CYS A 293 -17.26 9.66 3.40
CA CYS A 293 -15.88 10.00 3.75
C CYS A 293 -15.75 11.34 4.49
N PHE A 294 -16.80 12.16 4.54
CA PHE A 294 -16.74 13.51 5.11
C PHE A 294 -17.56 13.61 6.40
N SER A 295 -17.03 14.32 7.40
CA SER A 295 -17.74 14.59 8.66
C SER A 295 -19.02 15.36 8.37
N VAL A 296 -20.09 15.09 9.11
CA VAL A 296 -21.42 15.66 8.85
C VAL A 296 -21.95 16.39 10.07
N ARG A 297 -22.51 17.58 9.86
CA ARG A 297 -23.35 18.27 10.85
C ARG A 297 -24.80 18.00 10.48
N LYS A 298 -25.57 17.57 11.48
CA LYS A 298 -27.00 17.26 11.32
C LYS A 298 -27.83 18.27 12.09
N GLN A 299 -28.94 18.69 11.51
CA GLN A 299 -30.00 19.43 12.19
C GLN A 299 -31.30 18.63 12.04
N ASN A 300 -32.00 18.36 13.14
CA ASN A 300 -33.21 17.51 13.14
C ASN A 300 -33.01 16.17 12.40
N LYS A 301 -31.88 15.49 12.66
CA LYS A 301 -31.43 14.25 12.00
C LYS A 301 -31.15 14.34 10.49
N LYS A 302 -31.35 15.49 9.85
CA LYS A 302 -31.04 15.71 8.44
C LYS A 302 -29.61 16.28 8.27
N PRO A 303 -28.82 15.79 7.31
CA PRO A 303 -27.52 16.39 6.97
C PRO A 303 -27.68 17.84 6.53
N GLN A 304 -26.95 18.77 7.16
CA GLN A 304 -26.97 20.19 6.82
C GLN A 304 -25.69 20.61 6.10
N SER A 305 -24.55 20.15 6.60
CA SER A 305 -23.24 20.48 6.03
C SER A 305 -22.25 19.35 6.23
N ARG A 306 -21.19 19.35 5.41
CA ARG A 306 -20.06 18.44 5.54
C ARG A 306 -18.73 19.17 5.42
N THR A 307 -17.68 18.57 5.97
CA THR A 307 -16.33 19.14 5.87
C THR A 307 -15.82 19.16 4.43
N ASN A 308 -15.00 20.16 4.07
CA ASN A 308 -14.32 20.24 2.77
C ASN A 308 -13.20 19.19 2.58
N ILE A 309 -12.70 18.61 3.68
CA ILE A 309 -11.73 17.51 3.68
C ILE A 309 -12.32 16.24 4.30
N CYS A 310 -11.85 15.08 3.83
CA CYS A 310 -12.33 13.79 4.34
C CYS A 310 -11.85 13.51 5.76
N ARG A 311 -12.55 12.61 6.46
CA ARG A 311 -12.26 12.18 7.83
C ARG A 311 -10.83 11.65 7.98
N VAL A 312 -10.32 10.93 6.98
CA VAL A 312 -8.92 10.47 6.99
C VAL A 312 -7.94 11.64 6.94
N CYS A 313 -8.20 12.68 6.13
CA CYS A 313 -7.35 13.88 6.11
C CYS A 313 -7.40 14.62 7.46
N GLN A 314 -8.57 14.73 8.08
CA GLN A 314 -8.71 15.29 9.43
C GLN A 314 -7.91 14.47 10.46
N ILE A 315 -7.94 13.15 10.37
CA ILE A 315 -7.15 12.26 11.23
C ILE A 315 -5.65 12.42 10.98
N LYS A 316 -5.21 12.56 9.72
CA LYS A 316 -3.79 12.84 9.39
C LYS A 316 -3.31 14.14 10.02
N LEU A 317 -4.14 15.19 10.04
CA LEU A 317 -3.82 16.46 10.70
C LEU A 317 -3.64 16.28 12.22
N LEU A 318 -4.51 15.50 12.86
CA LEU A 318 -4.38 15.16 14.29
C LEU A 318 -3.10 14.36 14.55
N ILE A 319 -2.79 13.37 13.72
CA ILE A 319 -1.59 12.52 13.81
C ILE A 319 -0.30 13.33 13.66
N LYS A 320 -0.30 14.33 12.76
CA LYS A 320 0.88 15.16 12.45
C LYS A 320 0.93 16.46 13.26
N GLU A 321 -0.06 16.70 14.12
CA GLU A 321 -0.21 17.93 14.91
C GLU A 321 -0.18 19.21 14.04
N LYS A 322 -0.80 19.15 12.86
CA LYS A 322 -0.83 20.27 11.89
C LYS A 322 -2.21 20.93 11.87
N LYS A 323 -2.22 22.25 11.66
CA LYS A 323 -3.44 23.03 11.43
C LYS A 323 -3.73 23.13 9.94
N TYR A 324 -5.01 23.04 9.58
CA TYR A 324 -5.50 23.26 8.22
C TYR A 324 -6.92 23.82 8.29
N PRO A 325 -7.31 24.76 7.41
CA PRO A 325 -8.65 25.32 7.41
C PRO A 325 -9.70 24.26 7.02
N ILE A 326 -10.48 23.80 8.00
CA ILE A 326 -11.62 22.92 7.80
C ILE A 326 -12.88 23.77 7.71
N THR A 327 -13.46 23.85 6.52
CA THR A 327 -14.73 24.56 6.28
C THR A 327 -15.88 23.57 6.17
N TRP A 328 -17.09 24.04 6.46
CA TRP A 328 -18.32 23.27 6.36
C TRP A 328 -19.11 23.74 5.14
N LEU A 329 -19.23 22.87 4.14
CA LEU A 329 -19.94 23.12 2.89
C LEU A 329 -21.39 22.68 3.06
N GLY A 330 -22.34 23.49 2.60
CA GLY A 330 -23.77 23.18 2.67
C GLY A 330 -24.10 21.92 1.85
N VAL A 331 -25.07 21.13 2.30
CA VAL A 331 -25.59 20.00 1.50
C VAL A 331 -26.89 20.47 0.85
N SER A 332 -26.91 20.58 -0.48
CA SER A 332 -28.12 20.89 -1.25
C SER A 332 -29.19 19.80 -1.09
N ALA A 333 -30.44 20.11 -1.50
CA ALA A 333 -31.55 19.16 -1.49
C ALA A 333 -31.26 17.88 -2.32
N SER A 334 -30.36 17.94 -3.30
CA SER A 334 -29.90 16.80 -4.11
C SER A 334 -28.72 16.03 -3.48
N GLY A 335 -28.25 16.42 -2.30
CA GLY A 335 -27.09 15.82 -1.63
C GLY A 335 -25.73 16.36 -2.07
N SER A 336 -25.68 17.34 -2.98
CA SER A 336 -24.44 17.94 -3.48
C SER A 336 -23.85 18.96 -2.50
N LEU A 337 -22.52 19.01 -2.38
CA LEU A 337 -21.83 20.05 -1.61
C LEU A 337 -21.88 21.38 -2.35
N VAL A 338 -22.44 22.39 -1.70
CA VAL A 338 -22.59 23.76 -2.18
C VAL A 338 -21.48 24.61 -1.58
N SER A 339 -20.75 25.33 -2.43
CA SER A 339 -19.69 26.23 -1.99
C SER A 339 -20.31 27.44 -1.28
N PRO A 340 -19.66 28.04 -0.27
CA PRO A 340 -20.16 29.29 0.33
C PRO A 340 -20.25 30.46 -0.67
N HIS A 341 -19.76 30.30 -1.91
CA HIS A 341 -19.77 31.32 -2.96
C HIS A 341 -20.54 30.93 -4.24
N GLY A 342 -21.45 29.95 -4.20
CA GLY A 342 -22.28 29.60 -5.35
C GLY A 342 -23.48 28.76 -4.99
#